data_AF-A0A1R1AMI9-F1
#
_entry.id   AF-A0A1R1AMI9-F1
#
_cell.length_a   1.000
_cell.length_b   1.000
_cell.length_c   1.000
_cell.angle_alpha   90.00
_cell.angle_beta   90.00
_cell.angle_gamma   90.00
#
_symmetry.space_group_name_H-M   'P 1'
#
loop_
_entity.id
_entity.type
_entity.pdbx_description
1 polymer ?
#
loop_
_entity_poly.entity_id
_entity_poly.type
_entity_poly.pdbx_seq_one_letter_code
_entity_poly.pdbx_strand_id
1 'polypeptide(L)'
;MTFMLVLMLALVVPFIATEQTHAANGFYVSGNNLKDANGNNFVIRGVNNAHAWFDTQAYDALSTISSKKANAVRIVWTTSGSASRLQQIIDRCKQLGMVAIVELHDATGSNSATALNNMASYFASSAVKTILTSNEKYVLVNIANEWGDGNLADTAWRDAYKTAISTIRNAGIHNTIIVDASGWGQNSSPIKAYGNALLTHDPDHNVMFSIHMYGSWNDSSRIGTELQAIKNLGLAVMVGEFGYNYNNGNNNLGSQVNAQEVMNQSQAKGIGYMAWSWTGNDSANSWLDMTTSDWQTLTTWGNLVINGTNGIGATSTKASVFNSSSSSTLYDFEGGNAQGWTASNVAGGPWSVTEWAASGSSSLKADVTLGGGQFYLQYAGANNFSGKSSVSVKVKHAAWGSFGSGLQAKLFIKTGSAYTWYDSGTVNINSSGASTISLSLSGVANLGDVREVGVQFISPTNSSGSTSVYVDSVVLQ
;
A
#
# COMPACT_ATOMS: atom_id res chain seq x y z
N MET A 1 -22.03 -61.67 35.98
CA MET A 1 -21.47 -60.36 36.35
C MET A 1 -20.69 -59.87 35.13
N THR A 2 -21.37 -59.15 34.23
CA THR A 2 -20.83 -58.79 32.92
C THR A 2 -20.83 -57.27 32.86
N PHE A 3 -19.66 -56.67 33.06
CA PHE A 3 -19.47 -55.22 32.99
C PHE A 3 -19.50 -54.77 31.53
N MET A 4 -20.53 -54.01 31.16
CA MET A 4 -20.60 -53.30 29.87
C MET A 4 -19.73 -52.04 29.98
N LEU A 5 -18.61 -52.03 29.25
CA LEU A 5 -17.73 -50.88 29.11
C LEU A 5 -18.34 -49.92 28.08
N VAL A 6 -18.79 -48.74 28.51
CA VAL A 6 -19.27 -47.69 27.60
C VAL A 6 -18.06 -46.92 27.08
N LEU A 7 -17.78 -47.06 25.78
CA LEU A 7 -16.74 -46.34 25.07
C LEU A 7 -17.28 -44.95 24.68
N MET A 8 -16.90 -43.89 25.39
CA MET A 8 -17.19 -42.51 24.98
C MET A 8 -16.20 -42.09 23.87
N LEU A 9 -16.69 -41.98 22.63
CA LEU A 9 -15.99 -41.32 21.54
C LEU A 9 -16.06 -39.80 21.76
N ALA A 10 -14.94 -39.16 22.12
CA ALA A 10 -14.83 -37.71 22.12
C ALA A 10 -14.69 -37.22 20.67
N LEU A 11 -15.75 -36.61 20.13
CA LEU A 11 -15.69 -35.84 18.88
C LEU A 11 -14.80 -34.62 19.10
N VAL A 12 -13.56 -34.69 18.62
CA VAL A 12 -12.69 -33.52 18.43
C VAL A 12 -13.22 -32.79 17.19
N VAL A 13 -14.07 -31.79 17.40
CA VAL A 13 -14.44 -30.85 16.34
C VAL A 13 -13.27 -29.86 16.22
N PRO A 14 -12.54 -29.81 15.08
CA PRO A 14 -11.53 -28.78 14.89
C PRO A 14 -12.24 -27.42 14.87
N PHE A 15 -11.93 -26.60 15.87
CA PHE A 15 -12.29 -25.19 15.90
C PHE A 15 -11.50 -24.51 14.76
N ILE A 16 -12.11 -24.40 13.58
CA ILE A 16 -11.60 -23.51 12.54
C ILE A 16 -11.96 -22.11 13.03
N ALA A 17 -11.01 -21.47 13.71
CA ALA A 17 -11.08 -20.04 13.96
C ALA A 17 -11.03 -19.35 12.58
N THR A 18 -12.17 -18.87 12.11
CA THR A 18 -12.21 -17.88 11.05
C THR A 18 -11.53 -16.62 11.59
N GLU A 19 -10.30 -16.33 11.15
CA GLU A 19 -9.69 -15.01 11.40
C GLU A 19 -10.62 -13.95 10.81
N GLN A 20 -11.39 -13.31 11.68
CA GLN A 20 -12.14 -12.12 11.32
C GLN A 20 -11.09 -11.04 11.04
N THR A 21 -10.91 -10.69 9.76
CA THR A 21 -9.99 -9.64 9.32
C THR A 21 -10.47 -8.30 9.86
N HIS A 22 -10.02 -7.94 11.05
CA HIS A 22 -10.17 -6.58 11.56
C HIS A 22 -9.17 -5.70 10.79
N ALA A 23 -9.67 -4.66 10.14
CA ALA A 23 -8.82 -3.62 9.56
C ALA A 23 -8.01 -2.98 10.69
N ALA A 24 -6.69 -3.05 10.60
CA ALA A 24 -5.78 -2.40 11.54
C ALA A 24 -5.63 -0.91 11.17
N ASN A 25 -5.20 -0.09 12.13
CA ASN A 25 -4.94 1.34 11.86
C ASN A 25 -3.76 1.54 10.90
N GLY A 26 -2.83 0.58 10.85
CA GLY A 26 -1.64 0.58 10.00
C GLY A 26 -1.09 -0.83 9.75
N PHE A 27 0.18 -0.89 9.32
CA PHE A 27 0.92 -2.14 9.30
C PHE A 27 1.03 -2.76 10.70
N TYR A 28 1.04 -4.08 10.77
CA TYR A 28 1.25 -4.81 12.02
C TYR A 28 2.00 -6.12 11.82
N VAL A 29 2.66 -6.60 12.87
CA VAL A 29 3.31 -7.90 12.90
C VAL A 29 2.34 -8.95 13.43
N SER A 30 2.26 -10.09 12.75
CA SER A 30 1.48 -11.26 13.19
C SER A 30 2.33 -12.52 13.03
N GLY A 31 2.83 -13.03 14.16
CA GLY A 31 3.86 -14.05 14.19
C GLY A 31 5.09 -13.60 13.40
N ASN A 32 5.51 -14.41 12.42
CA ASN A 32 6.66 -14.10 11.57
C ASN A 32 6.32 -13.36 10.27
N ASN A 33 5.13 -12.74 10.17
CA ASN A 33 4.68 -12.04 8.99
C ASN A 33 4.42 -10.55 9.28
N LEU A 34 4.79 -9.70 8.32
CA LEU A 34 4.30 -8.33 8.23
C LEU A 34 2.96 -8.32 7.51
N LYS A 35 1.96 -7.66 8.10
CA LYS A 35 0.60 -7.51 7.59
C LYS A 35 0.32 -6.05 7.27
N ASP A 36 -0.28 -5.77 6.12
CA ASP A 36 -0.81 -4.43 5.83
C ASP A 36 -2.10 -4.14 6.61
N ALA A 37 -2.58 -2.89 6.53
CA ALA A 37 -3.75 -2.45 7.28
C ALA A 37 -5.06 -3.18 6.93
N ASN A 38 -5.11 -3.89 5.79
CA ASN A 38 -6.24 -4.71 5.39
C ASN A 38 -6.08 -6.18 5.81
N GLY A 39 -5.02 -6.52 6.56
CA GLY A 39 -4.74 -7.86 7.07
C GLY A 39 -4.05 -8.80 6.09
N ASN A 40 -3.58 -8.29 4.94
CA ASN A 40 -2.88 -9.10 3.95
C ASN A 40 -1.39 -9.19 4.27
N ASN A 41 -0.77 -10.35 4.01
CA ASN A 41 0.68 -10.47 4.10
C ASN A 41 1.35 -9.48 3.12
N PHE A 42 2.27 -8.68 3.63
CA PHE A 42 3.08 -7.78 2.81
C PHE A 42 4.54 -8.23 2.84
N VAL A 43 5.03 -8.68 1.69
CA VAL A 43 6.42 -9.13 1.52
C VAL A 43 7.19 -8.05 0.77
N ILE A 44 8.14 -7.42 1.45
CA ILE A 44 8.92 -6.29 0.91
C ILE A 44 9.80 -6.74 -0.26
N ARG A 45 9.71 -6.02 -1.37
CA ARG A 45 10.53 -6.13 -2.59
C ARG A 45 10.89 -4.72 -3.02
N GLY A 46 11.99 -4.21 -2.47
CA GLY A 46 12.33 -2.79 -2.59
C GLY A 46 13.80 -2.51 -2.76
N VAL A 47 14.14 -1.22 -2.67
CA VAL A 47 15.50 -0.70 -2.81
C VAL A 47 15.76 0.39 -1.76
N ASN A 48 17.02 0.54 -1.37
CA ASN A 48 17.49 1.68 -0.57
C ASN A 48 17.71 2.89 -1.47
N ASN A 49 17.31 4.09 -1.03
CA ASN A 49 17.41 5.33 -1.80
C ASN A 49 17.98 6.48 -0.95
N ALA A 50 19.04 7.11 -1.43
CA ALA A 50 19.93 8.00 -0.67
C ALA A 50 19.41 9.44 -0.49
N HIS A 51 18.22 9.62 0.08
CA HIS A 51 17.56 10.93 0.18
C HIS A 51 18.32 11.96 1.01
N ALA A 52 19.01 11.54 2.07
CA ALA A 52 19.81 12.44 2.91
C ALA A 52 20.98 13.10 2.17
N TRP A 53 21.52 12.43 1.13
CA TRP A 53 22.70 12.89 0.40
C TRP A 53 22.37 13.46 -0.98
N PHE A 54 21.26 13.02 -1.59
CA PHE A 54 20.84 13.40 -2.94
C PHE A 54 19.35 13.75 -3.00
N ASP A 55 18.94 14.82 -2.30
CA ASP A 55 17.52 15.15 -2.09
C ASP A 55 16.68 15.14 -3.40
N THR A 56 17.00 16.00 -4.37
CA THR A 56 16.22 16.12 -5.61
C THR A 56 16.32 14.87 -6.47
N GLN A 57 17.52 14.35 -6.68
CA GLN A 57 17.73 13.19 -7.56
C GLN A 57 17.07 11.93 -7.01
N ALA A 58 17.20 11.67 -5.70
CA ALA A 58 16.56 10.53 -5.04
C ALA A 58 15.03 10.68 -5.07
N TYR A 59 14.48 11.88 -4.88
CA TYR A 59 13.05 12.14 -5.00
C TYR A 59 12.51 11.88 -6.41
N ASP A 60 13.20 12.37 -7.45
CA ASP A 60 12.79 12.18 -8.84
C ASP A 60 12.89 10.70 -9.26
N ALA A 61 13.90 10.00 -8.75
CA ALA A 61 14.10 8.57 -9.00
C ALA A 61 12.98 7.67 -8.45
N LEU A 62 12.16 8.13 -7.50
CA LEU A 62 11.03 7.34 -6.98
C LEU A 62 10.09 6.87 -8.09
N SER A 63 9.88 7.69 -9.13
CA SER A 63 9.07 7.30 -10.29
C SER A 63 9.70 6.15 -11.06
N THR A 64 11.01 6.20 -11.27
CA THR A 64 11.73 5.12 -11.93
C THR A 64 11.69 3.85 -11.09
N ILE A 65 11.97 3.95 -9.79
CA ILE A 65 11.91 2.83 -8.84
C ILE A 65 10.53 2.15 -8.87
N SER A 66 9.45 2.93 -8.81
CA SER A 66 8.08 2.42 -8.93
C SER A 66 7.80 1.77 -10.29
N SER A 67 8.30 2.34 -11.38
CA SER A 67 8.17 1.75 -12.74
C SER A 67 8.85 0.38 -12.86
N LYS A 68 9.88 0.12 -12.05
CA LYS A 68 10.54 -1.19 -11.92
C LYS A 68 9.82 -2.13 -10.94
N LYS A 69 8.60 -1.78 -10.53
CA LYS A 69 7.69 -2.54 -9.67
C LYS A 69 8.12 -2.69 -8.21
N ALA A 70 9.06 -1.89 -7.69
CA ALA A 70 9.34 -1.92 -6.25
C ALA A 70 8.05 -1.61 -5.46
N ASN A 71 7.76 -2.39 -4.42
CA ASN A 71 6.60 -2.16 -3.55
C ASN A 71 6.93 -1.36 -2.29
N ALA A 72 8.22 -1.10 -2.05
CA ALA A 72 8.71 -0.28 -0.95
C ALA A 72 10.03 0.41 -1.31
N VAL A 73 10.31 1.52 -0.64
CA VAL A 73 11.60 2.24 -0.70
C VAL A 73 12.07 2.52 0.72
N ARG A 74 13.33 2.22 1.00
CA ARG A 74 13.99 2.57 2.27
C ARG A 74 14.71 3.88 2.07
N ILE A 75 14.18 4.90 2.75
CA ILE A 75 14.54 6.30 2.61
C ILE A 75 15.66 6.56 3.60
N VAL A 76 16.89 6.66 3.10
CA VAL A 76 18.03 7.10 3.90
C VAL A 76 17.76 8.53 4.34
N TRP A 77 17.61 8.73 5.65
CA TRP A 77 17.27 10.02 6.25
C TRP A 77 18.21 10.34 7.41
N THR A 78 18.18 11.59 7.87
CA THR A 78 18.97 12.03 9.03
C THR A 78 18.16 12.92 9.95
N THR A 79 18.61 13.05 11.19
CA THR A 79 17.96 13.91 12.18
C THR A 79 17.96 15.40 11.83
N SER A 80 18.82 15.82 10.91
CA SER A 80 18.88 17.18 10.37
C SER A 80 17.87 17.45 9.23
N GLY A 81 17.19 16.42 8.73
CA GLY A 81 16.25 16.52 7.62
C GLY A 81 14.95 17.24 8.00
N SER A 82 14.43 18.05 7.07
CA SER A 82 13.17 18.79 7.25
C SER A 82 11.95 17.87 7.29
N ALA A 83 11.10 18.00 8.32
CA ALA A 83 9.85 17.26 8.42
C ALA A 83 8.91 17.49 7.22
N SER A 84 8.82 18.72 6.70
CA SER A 84 7.98 18.99 5.52
C SER A 84 8.50 18.27 4.27
N ARG A 85 9.82 18.14 4.13
CA ARG A 85 10.43 17.41 3.03
C ARG A 85 10.21 15.91 3.17
N LEU A 86 10.32 15.38 4.38
CA LEU A 86 9.98 13.98 4.67
C LEU A 86 8.52 13.66 4.30
N GLN A 87 7.57 14.53 4.65
CA GLN A 87 6.16 14.38 4.27
C GLN A 87 5.99 14.36 2.74
N GLN A 88 6.68 15.23 1.99
CA GLN A 88 6.64 15.22 0.52
C GLN A 88 7.14 13.90 -0.07
N ILE A 89 8.23 13.35 0.45
CA ILE A 89 8.78 12.06 0.01
C ILE A 89 7.76 10.94 0.29
N ILE A 90 7.18 10.91 1.49
CA ILE A 90 6.15 9.92 1.87
C ILE A 90 4.92 10.00 0.97
N ASP A 91 4.42 11.21 0.69
CA ASP A 91 3.28 11.40 -0.21
C ASP A 91 3.61 10.96 -1.64
N ARG A 92 4.84 11.17 -2.09
CA ARG A 92 5.29 10.66 -3.39
C ARG A 92 5.31 9.14 -3.44
N CYS A 93 5.82 8.48 -2.40
CA CYS A 93 5.77 7.02 -2.27
C CYS A 93 4.33 6.50 -2.31
N LYS A 94 3.40 7.14 -1.58
CA LYS A 94 1.97 6.80 -1.59
C LYS A 94 1.34 6.91 -2.98
N GLN A 95 1.57 8.01 -3.69
CA GLN A 95 1.09 8.22 -5.06
C GLN A 95 1.58 7.12 -6.02
N LEU A 96 2.80 6.64 -5.80
CA LEU A 96 3.44 5.60 -6.62
C LEU A 96 3.10 4.18 -6.15
N GLY A 97 2.35 4.03 -5.06
CA GLY A 97 1.97 2.75 -4.46
C GLY A 97 3.15 1.99 -3.87
N MET A 98 4.08 2.70 -3.23
CA MET A 98 5.23 2.15 -2.51
C MET A 98 5.11 2.45 -1.01
N VAL A 99 5.39 1.46 -0.17
CA VAL A 99 5.55 1.66 1.27
C VAL A 99 6.86 2.43 1.52
N ALA A 100 6.80 3.46 2.37
CA ALA A 100 7.97 4.22 2.78
C ALA A 100 8.56 3.61 4.05
N ILE A 101 9.84 3.22 4.01
CA ILE A 101 10.57 2.79 5.21
C ILE A 101 11.54 3.90 5.56
N VAL A 102 11.25 4.65 6.62
CA VAL A 102 12.10 5.78 7.03
C VAL A 102 13.13 5.27 8.01
N GLU A 103 14.41 5.43 7.67
CA GLU A 103 15.54 5.07 8.52
C GLU A 103 16.39 6.30 8.86
N LEU A 104 16.99 6.32 10.06
CA LEU A 104 17.94 7.37 10.45
C LEU A 104 19.39 6.87 10.40
N HIS A 105 20.19 7.52 9.57
CA HIS A 105 21.54 7.06 9.24
C HIS A 105 22.63 7.59 10.19
N ASP A 106 22.31 8.58 11.03
CA ASP A 106 23.27 9.34 11.86
C ASP A 106 24.05 8.48 12.87
N ALA A 107 23.53 7.31 13.24
CA ALA A 107 24.07 6.47 14.30
C ALA A 107 24.77 5.18 13.80
N THR A 108 24.97 5.05 12.49
CA THR A 108 25.59 3.89 11.83
C THR A 108 26.91 3.50 12.50
N GLY A 109 27.01 2.27 12.98
CA GLY A 109 28.21 1.71 13.62
C GLY A 109 28.51 2.24 15.03
N SER A 110 27.68 3.11 15.60
CA SER A 110 27.89 3.61 16.96
C SER A 110 27.47 2.59 18.01
N ASN A 111 28.21 2.47 19.11
CA ASN A 111 27.80 1.71 20.31
C ASN A 111 27.12 2.58 21.38
N SER A 112 26.91 3.87 21.10
CA SER A 112 26.34 4.80 22.08
C SER A 112 24.83 4.59 22.18
N ALA A 113 24.35 4.09 23.32
CA ALA A 113 22.92 3.99 23.59
C ALA A 113 22.24 5.37 23.52
N THR A 114 22.95 6.44 23.90
CA THR A 114 22.47 7.81 23.74
C THR A 114 22.25 8.16 22.26
N ALA A 115 23.16 7.76 21.36
CA ALA A 115 23.00 8.01 19.93
C ALA A 115 21.73 7.32 19.38
N LEU A 116 21.49 6.04 19.72
CA LEU A 116 20.25 5.35 19.34
C LEU A 116 19.00 6.04 19.90
N ASN A 117 19.02 6.43 21.18
CA ASN A 117 17.86 7.06 21.80
C ASN A 117 17.58 8.48 21.27
N ASN A 118 18.60 9.17 20.75
CA ASN A 118 18.40 10.42 20.01
C ASN A 118 17.63 10.17 18.71
N MET A 119 17.88 9.06 18.02
CA MET A 119 17.13 8.68 16.81
C MET A 119 15.65 8.41 17.13
N ALA A 120 15.37 7.66 18.21
CA ALA A 120 14.01 7.47 18.69
C ALA A 120 13.33 8.79 19.09
N SER A 121 14.08 9.70 19.72
CA SER A 121 13.59 11.03 20.11
C SER A 121 13.28 11.92 18.90
N TYR A 122 14.03 11.80 17.79
CA TYR A 122 13.70 12.47 16.53
C TYR A 122 12.33 12.04 16.02
N PHE A 123 12.06 10.73 15.95
CA PHE A 123 10.76 10.23 15.54
C PHE A 123 9.64 10.68 16.47
N ALA A 124 9.90 10.73 17.79
CA ALA A 124 8.97 11.21 18.80
C ALA A 124 8.74 12.73 18.78
N SER A 125 9.57 13.50 18.07
CA SER A 125 9.41 14.95 17.96
C SER A 125 8.06 15.30 17.33
N SER A 126 7.45 16.42 17.76
CA SER A 126 6.07 16.75 17.38
C SER A 126 5.82 16.76 15.87
N ALA A 127 6.76 17.33 15.09
CA ALA A 127 6.61 17.42 13.64
C ALA A 127 6.68 16.04 12.96
N VAL A 128 7.62 15.18 13.38
CA VAL A 128 7.82 13.87 12.77
C VAL A 128 6.74 12.89 13.23
N LYS A 129 6.39 12.89 14.52
CA LYS A 129 5.27 12.11 15.07
C LYS A 129 3.98 12.35 14.27
N THR A 130 3.61 13.60 14.02
CA THR A 130 2.37 13.92 13.27
C THR A 130 2.37 13.31 11.86
N ILE A 131 3.52 13.31 11.19
CA ILE A 131 3.69 12.66 9.89
C ILE A 131 3.47 11.15 10.02
N LEU A 132 4.14 10.52 10.99
CA LEU A 132 4.08 9.06 11.18
C LEU A 132 2.67 8.57 11.54
N THR A 133 2.02 9.19 12.52
CA THR A 133 0.67 8.81 12.98
C THR A 133 -0.40 9.02 11.89
N SER A 134 -0.17 9.98 10.97
CA SER A 134 -1.08 10.20 9.83
C SER A 134 -0.85 9.22 8.67
N ASN A 135 0.19 8.39 8.74
CA ASN A 135 0.61 7.51 7.65
C ASN A 135 0.93 6.08 8.12
N GLU A 136 0.31 5.60 9.21
CA GLU A 136 0.51 4.24 9.75
C GLU A 136 0.25 3.12 8.74
N LYS A 137 -0.63 3.36 7.75
CA LYS A 137 -0.92 2.43 6.65
C LYS A 137 0.16 2.38 5.56
N TYR A 138 1.10 3.32 5.56
CA TYR A 138 2.00 3.55 4.43
C TYR A 138 3.48 3.67 4.83
N VAL A 139 3.77 3.81 6.12
CA VAL A 139 5.11 4.07 6.65
C VAL A 139 5.51 3.03 7.70
N LEU A 140 6.70 2.44 7.54
CA LEU A 140 7.41 1.68 8.58
C LEU A 140 8.55 2.53 9.13
N VAL A 141 8.84 2.39 10.42
CA VAL A 141 9.88 3.16 11.11
C VAL A 141 11.07 2.27 11.41
N ASN A 142 12.19 2.47 10.71
CA ASN A 142 13.45 1.81 11.03
C ASN A 142 14.26 2.74 11.94
N ILE A 143 14.38 2.40 13.23
CA ILE A 143 14.79 3.37 14.26
C ILE A 143 16.15 4.02 13.94
N ALA A 144 17.13 3.21 13.57
CA ALA A 144 18.46 3.67 13.22
C ALA A 144 19.11 2.63 12.31
N ASN A 145 19.74 3.09 11.24
CA ASN A 145 20.58 2.24 10.41
C ASN A 145 21.73 1.70 11.24
N GLU A 146 21.89 0.37 11.26
CA GLU A 146 23.14 -0.29 11.64
C GLU A 146 23.74 0.17 12.98
N TRP A 147 22.90 0.51 13.96
CA TRP A 147 23.40 0.89 15.28
C TRP A 147 24.03 -0.33 15.96
N GLY A 148 25.27 -0.17 16.41
CA GLY A 148 26.10 -1.22 16.99
C GLY A 148 27.16 -1.77 16.04
N ASP A 149 28.42 -1.68 16.46
CA ASP A 149 29.56 -2.33 15.82
C ASP A 149 29.65 -3.82 16.18
N GLY A 150 30.71 -4.49 15.72
CA GLY A 150 30.95 -5.91 15.98
C GLY A 150 31.30 -6.26 17.44
N ASN A 151 31.54 -5.26 18.29
CA ASN A 151 31.87 -5.41 19.71
C ASN A 151 30.67 -5.09 20.62
N LEU A 152 29.54 -4.62 20.08
CA LEU A 152 28.34 -4.35 20.86
C LEU A 152 27.78 -5.66 21.44
N ALA A 153 27.73 -5.75 22.77
CA ALA A 153 27.14 -6.90 23.44
C ALA A 153 25.64 -7.02 23.16
N ASP A 154 25.16 -8.24 22.89
CA ASP A 154 23.75 -8.51 22.59
C ASP A 154 22.78 -8.00 23.68
N THR A 155 23.19 -8.03 24.95
CA THR A 155 22.42 -7.47 26.07
C THR A 155 22.33 -5.94 26.01
N ALA A 156 23.43 -5.26 25.66
CA ALA A 156 23.44 -3.81 25.48
C ALA A 156 22.58 -3.40 24.28
N TRP A 157 22.61 -4.19 23.19
CA TRP A 157 21.71 -4.01 22.05
C TRP A 157 20.25 -4.06 22.48
N ARG A 158 19.86 -5.12 23.21
CA ARG A 158 18.49 -5.30 23.71
C ARG A 158 18.06 -4.12 24.58
N ASP A 159 18.88 -3.74 25.55
CA ASP A 159 18.49 -2.74 26.55
C ASP A 159 18.31 -1.35 25.92
N ALA A 160 19.17 -0.98 24.97
CA ALA A 160 19.04 0.29 24.26
C ALA A 160 17.78 0.32 23.38
N TYR A 161 17.47 -0.76 22.66
CA TYR A 161 16.25 -0.83 21.85
C TYR A 161 14.97 -0.87 22.68
N LYS A 162 14.97 -1.46 23.89
CA LYS A 162 13.82 -1.36 24.81
C LYS A 162 13.50 0.10 25.12
N THR A 163 14.52 0.91 25.43
CA THR A 163 14.33 2.34 25.68
C THR A 163 13.84 3.06 24.43
N ALA A 164 14.43 2.81 23.27
CA ALA A 164 14.04 3.43 22.00
C ALA A 164 12.57 3.12 21.62
N ILE A 165 12.15 1.86 21.75
CA ILE A 165 10.76 1.42 21.53
C ILE A 165 9.81 2.15 22.49
N SER A 166 10.13 2.18 23.79
CA SER A 166 9.31 2.90 24.77
C SER A 166 9.19 4.39 24.44
N THR A 167 10.25 5.04 23.98
CA THR A 167 10.21 6.44 23.55
C THR A 167 9.23 6.66 22.39
N ILE A 168 9.28 5.81 21.35
CA ILE A 168 8.39 5.91 20.18
C ILE A 168 6.93 5.64 20.58
N ARG A 169 6.68 4.59 21.37
CA ARG A 169 5.32 4.23 21.80
C ARG A 169 4.71 5.23 22.76
N ASN A 170 5.49 5.78 23.71
CA ASN A 170 5.04 6.85 24.60
C ASN A 170 4.69 8.14 23.85
N ALA A 171 5.30 8.35 22.68
CA ALA A 171 4.91 9.42 21.78
C ALA A 171 3.59 9.13 21.05
N GLY A 172 2.97 7.96 21.18
CA GLY A 172 1.71 7.59 20.50
C GLY A 172 1.90 7.26 19.02
N ILE A 173 3.08 6.77 18.63
CA ILE A 173 3.38 6.32 17.28
C ILE A 173 3.13 4.81 17.22
N HIS A 174 2.17 4.38 16.41
CA HIS A 174 1.76 2.96 16.30
C HIS A 174 2.24 2.28 15.00
N ASN A 175 3.03 2.98 14.18
CA ASN A 175 3.69 2.38 13.01
C ASN A 175 4.48 1.13 13.42
N THR A 176 4.56 0.13 12.53
CA THR A 176 5.48 -1.00 12.71
C THR A 176 6.91 -0.49 12.79
N ILE A 177 7.63 -0.98 13.80
CA ILE A 177 9.03 -0.65 14.05
C ILE A 177 9.92 -1.73 13.43
N ILE A 178 10.96 -1.32 12.71
CA ILE A 178 12.05 -2.17 12.20
C ILE A 178 13.31 -1.91 13.04
N VAL A 179 13.87 -2.98 13.59
CA VAL A 179 15.11 -2.97 14.38
C VAL A 179 16.21 -3.70 13.62
N ASP A 180 17.29 -2.99 13.30
CA ASP A 180 18.47 -3.58 12.67
C ASP A 180 19.28 -4.42 13.65
N ALA A 181 19.93 -5.47 13.14
CA ALA A 181 20.91 -6.24 13.88
C ALA A 181 22.15 -5.41 14.25
N SER A 182 22.93 -5.86 15.23
CA SER A 182 24.24 -5.25 15.53
C SER A 182 25.30 -5.65 14.49
N GLY A 183 26.56 -5.23 14.69
CA GLY A 183 27.64 -5.56 13.78
C GLY A 183 27.42 -4.96 12.41
N TRP A 184 27.03 -3.68 12.37
CA TRP A 184 26.63 -2.99 11.14
C TRP A 184 25.51 -3.74 10.40
N GLY A 185 24.49 -4.21 11.14
CA GLY A 185 23.40 -5.02 10.59
C GLY A 185 23.76 -6.48 10.25
N GLN A 186 25.04 -6.88 10.30
CA GLN A 186 25.48 -8.19 9.82
C GLN A 186 25.45 -9.30 10.89
N ASN A 187 25.31 -8.96 12.18
CA ASN A 187 25.26 -9.92 13.28
C ASN A 187 23.82 -10.25 13.68
N SER A 188 23.32 -11.42 13.28
CA SER A 188 21.98 -11.91 13.63
C SER A 188 21.83 -12.46 15.05
N SER A 189 22.93 -12.64 15.81
CA SER A 189 22.92 -13.16 17.18
C SER A 189 21.94 -12.46 18.13
N PRO A 190 21.97 -11.12 18.28
CA PRO A 190 21.10 -10.41 19.22
C PRO A 190 19.61 -10.57 18.89
N ILE A 191 19.25 -10.66 17.60
CA ILE A 191 17.85 -10.90 17.18
C ILE A 191 17.41 -12.29 17.67
N LYS A 192 18.23 -13.32 17.48
CA LYS A 192 17.91 -14.69 17.90
C LYS A 192 17.85 -14.81 19.43
N ALA A 193 18.73 -14.13 20.15
CA ALA A 193 18.79 -14.17 21.61
C ALA A 193 17.69 -13.34 22.28
N TYR A 194 17.37 -12.16 21.73
CA TYR A 194 16.57 -11.14 22.42
C TYR A 194 15.44 -10.51 21.60
N GLY A 195 15.21 -10.93 20.36
CA GLY A 195 14.12 -10.41 19.54
C GLY A 195 12.74 -10.60 20.19
N ASN A 196 12.47 -11.76 20.79
CA ASN A 196 11.24 -12.00 21.56
C ASN A 196 11.13 -11.09 22.79
N ALA A 197 12.26 -10.70 23.39
CA ALA A 197 12.27 -9.78 24.53
C ALA A 197 11.93 -8.35 24.10
N LEU A 198 12.27 -7.94 22.87
CA LEU A 198 11.85 -6.65 22.31
C LEU A 198 10.39 -6.69 21.85
N LEU A 199 9.96 -7.76 21.19
CA LEU A 199 8.57 -7.92 20.75
C LEU A 199 7.59 -7.95 21.93
N THR A 200 7.94 -8.64 23.02
CA THR A 200 7.13 -8.65 24.26
C THR A 200 7.15 -7.29 24.98
N HIS A 201 8.27 -6.55 24.88
CA HIS A 201 8.41 -5.24 25.53
C HIS A 201 7.62 -4.15 24.81
N ASP A 202 7.46 -4.24 23.49
CA ASP A 202 6.58 -3.35 22.74
C ASP A 202 5.11 -3.59 23.13
N PRO A 203 4.40 -2.61 23.73
CA PRO A 203 2.98 -2.76 24.07
C PRO A 203 2.08 -3.05 22.87
N ASP A 204 2.49 -2.66 21.66
CA ASP A 204 1.75 -2.93 20.43
C ASP A 204 2.09 -4.31 19.84
N HIS A 205 3.12 -4.99 20.37
CA HIS A 205 3.70 -6.21 19.78
C HIS A 205 3.97 -6.09 18.27
N ASN A 206 4.42 -4.91 17.83
CA ASN A 206 4.50 -4.52 16.42
C ASN A 206 5.94 -4.12 16.04
N VAL A 207 6.87 -5.03 16.32
CA VAL A 207 8.30 -4.94 15.98
C VAL A 207 8.70 -6.07 15.03
N MET A 208 9.42 -5.72 13.98
CA MET A 208 10.13 -6.67 13.12
C MET A 208 11.63 -6.35 13.06
N PHE A 209 12.42 -7.27 12.51
CA PHE A 209 13.89 -7.18 12.52
C PHE A 209 14.47 -7.09 11.11
N SER A 210 15.66 -6.50 11.00
CA SER A 210 16.41 -6.38 9.75
C SER A 210 17.82 -6.95 9.88
N ILE A 211 18.27 -7.66 8.85
CA ILE A 211 19.65 -8.11 8.66
C ILE A 211 20.22 -7.48 7.40
N HIS A 212 21.47 -7.02 7.47
CA HIS A 212 22.20 -6.48 6.33
C HIS A 212 23.25 -7.51 5.88
N MET A 213 23.21 -7.93 4.62
CA MET A 213 24.03 -9.03 4.11
C MET A 213 25.15 -8.51 3.18
N TYR A 214 26.36 -8.39 3.75
CA TYR A 214 27.60 -8.00 3.05
C TYR A 214 28.75 -8.99 3.36
N GLY A 215 29.97 -8.50 3.64
CA GLY A 215 31.17 -9.33 3.81
C GLY A 215 31.11 -10.45 4.85
N SER A 216 30.22 -10.35 5.84
CA SER A 216 30.02 -11.43 6.83
C SER A 216 29.10 -12.56 6.33
N TRP A 217 28.48 -12.41 5.15
CA TRP A 217 27.46 -13.30 4.57
C TRP A 217 27.94 -13.99 3.28
N ASN A 218 29.24 -14.31 3.23
CA ASN A 218 29.89 -14.95 2.07
C ASN A 218 29.63 -16.47 1.95
N ASP A 219 28.93 -17.08 2.90
CA ASP A 219 28.47 -18.48 2.84
C ASP A 219 26.99 -18.55 2.44
N SER A 220 26.71 -19.04 1.23
CA SER A 220 25.35 -19.13 0.71
C SER A 220 24.44 -20.06 1.53
N SER A 221 25.00 -21.11 2.17
CA SER A 221 24.22 -22.04 2.98
C SER A 221 23.74 -21.40 4.30
N ARG A 222 24.49 -20.42 4.81
CA ARG A 222 24.15 -19.67 6.02
C ARG A 222 22.93 -18.77 5.82
N ILE A 223 22.72 -18.21 4.63
CA ILE A 223 21.61 -17.30 4.32
C ILE A 223 20.26 -17.95 4.68
N GLY A 224 19.96 -19.09 4.06
CA GLY A 224 18.70 -19.79 4.29
C GLY A 224 18.54 -20.29 5.73
N THR A 225 19.64 -20.77 6.32
CA THR A 225 19.65 -21.34 7.68
C THR A 225 19.36 -20.28 8.74
N GLU A 226 20.01 -19.13 8.68
CA GLU A 226 19.82 -18.03 9.64
C GLU A 226 18.43 -17.41 9.54
N LEU A 227 17.95 -17.16 8.31
CA LEU A 227 16.60 -16.65 8.09
C LEU A 227 15.53 -17.63 8.63
N GLN A 228 15.72 -18.94 8.42
CA GLN A 228 14.81 -19.94 8.99
C GLN A 228 14.87 -19.99 10.52
N ALA A 229 16.07 -19.88 11.10
CA ALA A 229 16.24 -19.89 12.55
C ALA A 229 15.46 -18.75 13.22
N ILE A 230 15.49 -17.54 12.64
CA ILE A 230 14.72 -16.40 13.16
C ILE A 230 13.22 -16.62 13.00
N LYS A 231 12.76 -17.13 11.85
CA LYS A 231 11.33 -17.45 11.66
C LYS A 231 10.82 -18.51 12.64
N ASN A 232 11.65 -19.50 12.99
CA ASN A 232 11.30 -20.54 13.95
C ASN A 232 11.10 -19.98 15.37
N LEU A 233 11.68 -18.83 15.68
CA LEU A 233 11.45 -18.10 16.94
C LEU A 233 10.14 -17.29 16.94
N GLY A 234 9.37 -17.33 15.85
CA GLY A 234 8.12 -16.58 15.69
C GLY A 234 8.32 -15.10 15.33
N LEU A 235 9.53 -14.68 14.96
CA LEU A 235 9.87 -13.29 14.69
C LEU A 235 9.75 -12.94 13.20
N ALA A 236 9.18 -11.78 12.89
CA ALA A 236 9.20 -11.20 11.54
C ALA A 236 10.57 -10.61 11.23
N VAL A 237 11.12 -10.93 10.06
CA VAL A 237 12.46 -10.49 9.63
C VAL A 237 12.46 -10.09 8.15
N MET A 238 13.31 -9.13 7.80
CA MET A 238 13.65 -8.75 6.43
C MET A 238 15.17 -8.69 6.23
N VAL A 239 15.59 -8.75 4.98
CA VAL A 239 16.96 -8.38 4.56
C VAL A 239 16.92 -6.91 4.16
N GLY A 240 17.20 -6.00 5.10
CA GLY A 240 17.06 -4.55 4.87
C GLY A 240 18.11 -3.94 3.97
N GLU A 241 19.25 -4.61 3.85
CA GLU A 241 20.29 -4.30 2.88
C GLU A 241 20.98 -5.59 2.43
N PHE A 242 21.43 -5.63 1.19
CA PHE A 242 22.37 -6.64 0.74
C PHE A 242 23.14 -6.17 -0.49
N GLY A 243 24.38 -6.64 -0.58
CA GLY A 243 25.23 -6.50 -1.76
C GLY A 243 25.31 -7.80 -2.56
N TYR A 244 26.35 -7.92 -3.38
CA TYR A 244 26.64 -9.12 -4.17
C TYR A 244 28.15 -9.40 -4.21
N ASN A 245 28.50 -10.54 -4.82
CA ASN A 245 29.87 -10.92 -5.11
C ASN A 245 30.43 -10.10 -6.29
N TYR A 246 30.88 -8.88 -6.00
CA TYR A 246 31.58 -8.05 -6.98
C TYR A 246 33.04 -8.46 -7.10
N ASN A 247 33.49 -8.69 -8.34
CA ASN A 247 34.87 -8.99 -8.67
C ASN A 247 35.49 -10.10 -7.79
N ASN A 248 34.74 -11.18 -7.55
CA ASN A 248 35.14 -12.31 -6.71
C ASN A 248 35.53 -11.91 -5.27
N GLY A 249 34.88 -10.89 -4.70
CA GLY A 249 35.18 -10.37 -3.37
C GLY A 249 36.26 -9.31 -3.33
N ASN A 250 36.84 -8.94 -4.47
CA ASN A 250 37.78 -7.83 -4.58
C ASN A 250 37.04 -6.48 -4.58
N ASN A 251 36.47 -6.15 -3.43
CA ASN A 251 35.83 -4.89 -3.09
C ASN A 251 36.24 -4.48 -1.66
N ASN A 252 35.93 -3.24 -1.28
CA ASN A 252 36.27 -2.67 0.02
C ASN A 252 35.65 -3.41 1.23
N LEU A 253 34.58 -4.18 1.02
CA LEU A 253 33.90 -4.93 2.08
C LEU A 253 34.28 -6.42 2.11
N GLY A 254 35.12 -6.89 1.18
CA GLY A 254 35.36 -8.34 1.01
C GLY A 254 34.08 -9.13 0.70
N SER A 255 33.05 -8.46 0.15
CA SER A 255 31.73 -9.04 -0.08
C SER A 255 31.74 -10.05 -1.21
N GLN A 256 31.41 -11.29 -0.90
CA GLN A 256 31.15 -12.40 -1.82
C GLN A 256 29.70 -12.90 -1.71
N VAL A 257 28.79 -12.05 -1.22
CA VAL A 257 27.38 -12.41 -1.01
C VAL A 257 26.76 -12.98 -2.27
N ASN A 258 26.17 -14.15 -2.15
CA ASN A 258 25.35 -14.72 -3.21
C ASN A 258 23.96 -14.05 -3.22
N ALA A 259 23.86 -12.90 -3.89
CA ALA A 259 22.63 -12.11 -3.95
C ALA A 259 21.44 -12.87 -4.55
N GLN A 260 21.68 -13.76 -5.52
CA GLN A 260 20.62 -14.61 -6.06
C GLN A 260 20.08 -15.56 -4.99
N GLU A 261 20.94 -16.10 -4.14
CA GLU A 261 20.51 -16.95 -3.03
C GLU A 261 19.78 -16.16 -1.94
N VAL A 262 20.16 -14.91 -1.66
CA VAL A 262 19.37 -13.99 -0.81
C VAL A 262 17.94 -13.88 -1.34
N MET A 263 17.76 -13.59 -2.63
CA MET A 263 16.43 -13.47 -3.24
C MET A 263 15.67 -14.80 -3.25
N ASN A 264 16.33 -15.93 -3.53
CA ASN A 264 15.72 -17.27 -3.51
C ASN A 264 15.19 -17.62 -2.12
N GLN A 265 16.03 -17.49 -1.10
CA GLN A 265 15.68 -17.84 0.29
C GLN A 265 14.62 -16.88 0.83
N SER A 266 14.70 -15.60 0.47
CA SER A 266 13.68 -14.61 0.83
C SER A 266 12.33 -14.95 0.21
N GLN A 267 12.28 -15.29 -1.07
CA GLN A 267 11.04 -15.70 -1.74
C GLN A 267 10.47 -16.99 -1.15
N ALA A 268 11.28 -18.04 -1.01
CA ALA A 268 10.84 -19.34 -0.49
C ALA A 268 10.28 -19.26 0.94
N LYS A 269 10.72 -18.27 1.73
CA LYS A 269 10.31 -18.08 3.13
C LYS A 269 9.32 -16.93 3.32
N GLY A 270 8.90 -16.23 2.27
CA GLY A 270 8.04 -15.04 2.39
C GLY A 270 8.69 -13.90 3.18
N ILE A 271 10.02 -13.79 3.13
CA ILE A 271 10.81 -12.74 3.79
C ILE A 271 11.04 -11.58 2.82
N GLY A 272 10.97 -10.36 3.33
CA GLY A 272 11.23 -9.15 2.57
C GLY A 272 12.71 -8.93 2.29
N TYR A 273 13.05 -8.25 1.19
CA TYR A 273 14.42 -7.80 0.93
C TYR A 273 14.46 -6.40 0.31
N MET A 274 15.58 -5.70 0.53
CA MET A 274 15.88 -4.41 -0.11
C MET A 274 17.35 -4.34 -0.50
N ALA A 275 17.61 -4.15 -1.79
CA ALA A 275 18.98 -4.05 -2.29
C ALA A 275 19.59 -2.69 -1.97
N TRP A 276 20.89 -2.68 -1.66
CA TRP A 276 21.67 -1.45 -1.54
C TRP A 276 22.47 -1.20 -2.82
N SER A 277 22.40 -0.02 -3.43
CA SER A 277 21.34 0.98 -3.31
C SER A 277 21.00 1.52 -4.70
N TRP A 278 19.99 2.38 -4.82
CA TRP A 278 19.53 2.83 -6.14
C TRP A 278 20.66 3.43 -6.99
N THR A 279 21.41 4.38 -6.45
CA THR A 279 22.70 4.88 -6.97
C THR A 279 23.29 5.91 -5.98
N GLY A 280 24.46 6.47 -6.29
CA GLY A 280 25.08 7.56 -5.53
C GLY A 280 26.07 7.11 -4.46
N ASN A 281 26.49 5.84 -4.50
CA ASN A 281 27.57 5.38 -3.64
C ASN A 281 28.89 6.09 -3.97
N ASP A 282 29.76 6.19 -2.97
CA ASP A 282 31.11 6.73 -3.19
C ASP A 282 31.95 5.80 -4.10
N SER A 283 33.14 6.26 -4.49
CA SER A 283 34.00 5.49 -5.41
C SER A 283 34.31 4.06 -4.94
N ALA A 284 34.50 3.85 -3.63
CA ALA A 284 34.83 2.56 -3.06
C ALA A 284 33.62 1.60 -3.08
N ASN A 285 32.40 2.15 -2.98
CA ASN A 285 31.15 1.40 -2.92
C ASN A 285 30.32 1.46 -4.22
N SER A 286 30.77 2.17 -5.26
CA SER A 286 30.04 2.36 -6.54
C SER A 286 29.64 1.06 -7.24
N TRP A 287 30.31 -0.06 -6.92
CA TRP A 287 29.91 -1.38 -7.38
C TRP A 287 28.51 -1.80 -6.90
N LEU A 288 27.99 -1.20 -5.82
CA LEU A 288 26.63 -1.39 -5.27
C LEU A 288 25.57 -0.50 -5.94
N ASP A 289 25.92 0.38 -6.88
CA ASP A 289 24.93 1.19 -7.58
C ASP A 289 24.06 0.32 -8.50
N MET A 290 22.75 0.30 -8.24
CA MET A 290 21.79 -0.43 -9.06
C MET A 290 21.50 0.27 -10.39
N THR A 291 21.68 1.60 -10.45
CA THR A 291 21.60 2.40 -11.68
C THR A 291 22.87 3.20 -11.89
N THR A 292 23.17 3.52 -13.15
CA THR A 292 24.22 4.48 -13.47
C THR A 292 23.85 5.87 -12.93
N SER A 293 24.76 6.84 -13.05
CA SER A 293 24.57 8.20 -12.54
C SER A 293 23.41 8.98 -13.16
N ASP A 294 22.70 8.42 -14.15
CA ASP A 294 21.46 8.97 -14.71
C ASP A 294 20.20 8.64 -13.87
N TRP A 295 20.36 7.85 -12.79
CA TRP A 295 19.30 7.39 -11.88
C TRP A 295 18.21 6.55 -12.57
N GLN A 296 18.47 6.04 -13.77
CA GLN A 296 17.49 5.38 -14.64
C GLN A 296 17.98 4.05 -15.23
N THR A 297 19.20 4.03 -15.73
CA THR A 297 19.76 2.90 -16.47
C THR A 297 20.32 1.88 -15.49
N LEU A 298 19.74 0.67 -15.49
CA LEU A 298 20.18 -0.41 -14.59
C LEU A 298 21.61 -0.86 -14.92
N THR A 299 22.43 -1.01 -13.88
CA THR A 299 23.73 -1.70 -13.95
C THR A 299 23.53 -3.22 -14.02
N THR A 300 24.61 -4.00 -14.12
CA THR A 300 24.52 -5.48 -13.99
C THR A 300 23.92 -5.88 -12.65
N TRP A 301 24.30 -5.18 -11.58
CA TRP A 301 23.75 -5.39 -10.24
C TRP A 301 22.25 -5.08 -10.19
N GLY A 302 21.84 -3.90 -10.66
CA GLY A 302 20.42 -3.54 -10.70
C GLY A 302 19.59 -4.48 -11.57
N ASN A 303 20.13 -4.95 -12.70
CA ASN A 303 19.45 -5.92 -13.54
C ASN A 303 19.23 -7.26 -12.83
N LEU A 304 20.19 -7.75 -12.05
CA LEU A 304 20.01 -8.95 -11.24
C LEU A 304 18.85 -8.78 -10.25
N VAL A 305 18.85 -7.69 -9.48
CA VAL A 305 17.83 -7.45 -8.45
C VAL A 305 16.43 -7.23 -9.03
N ILE A 306 16.33 -6.50 -10.15
CA ILE A 306 15.05 -6.14 -10.74
C ILE A 306 14.51 -7.26 -11.62
N ASN A 307 15.33 -7.78 -12.55
CA ASN A 307 14.91 -8.67 -13.62
C ASN A 307 15.31 -10.14 -13.40
N GLY A 308 16.15 -10.43 -12.40
CA GLY A 308 16.58 -11.79 -12.08
C GLY A 308 15.46 -12.69 -11.56
N THR A 309 15.75 -13.98 -11.45
CA THR A 309 14.81 -14.94 -10.85
C THR A 309 14.53 -14.54 -9.40
N ASN A 310 13.27 -14.58 -8.99
CA ASN A 310 12.83 -14.07 -7.68
C ASN A 310 13.15 -12.58 -7.43
N GLY A 311 13.51 -11.83 -8.47
CA GLY A 311 13.74 -10.40 -8.42
C GLY A 311 12.46 -9.58 -8.23
N ILE A 312 12.62 -8.26 -8.10
CA ILE A 312 11.53 -7.33 -7.80
C ILE A 312 10.46 -7.38 -8.90
N GLY A 313 10.85 -7.35 -10.16
CA GLY A 313 9.94 -7.33 -11.30
C GLY A 313 9.06 -8.59 -11.42
N ALA A 314 9.53 -9.71 -10.85
CA ALA A 314 8.88 -11.02 -10.88
C ALA A 314 8.01 -11.31 -9.64
N THR A 315 8.37 -10.78 -8.47
CA THR A 315 7.76 -11.20 -7.18
C THR A 315 7.10 -10.08 -6.40
N SER A 316 7.35 -8.81 -6.75
CA SER A 316 6.79 -7.67 -6.03
C SER A 316 5.28 -7.55 -6.22
N THR A 317 4.59 -7.36 -5.11
CA THR A 317 3.15 -7.05 -5.05
C THR A 317 2.95 -5.83 -4.17
N LYS A 318 2.21 -4.82 -4.65
CA LYS A 318 1.89 -3.63 -3.86
C LYS A 318 1.10 -4.02 -2.61
N ALA A 319 1.31 -3.30 -1.51
CA ALA A 319 0.46 -3.46 -0.34
C ALA A 319 -1.00 -3.17 -0.72
N SER A 320 -1.94 -3.95 -0.19
CA SER A 320 -3.35 -3.89 -0.61
C SER A 320 -4.03 -2.57 -0.23
N VAL A 321 -3.44 -1.82 0.71
CA VAL A 321 -3.81 -0.43 1.03
C VAL A 321 -3.68 0.52 -0.17
N PHE A 322 -2.90 0.15 -1.18
CA PHE A 322 -2.79 0.88 -2.45
C PHE A 322 -3.71 0.31 -3.54
N ASN A 323 -4.32 -0.87 -3.34
CA ASN A 323 -5.23 -1.51 -4.29
C ASN A 323 -6.65 -0.94 -4.23
N SER A 324 -6.93 -0.05 -3.29
CA SER A 324 -8.00 0.92 -3.42
C SER A 324 -7.58 1.95 -4.47
N SER A 325 -7.93 1.70 -5.74
CA SER A 325 -8.26 2.78 -6.67
C SER A 325 -9.05 3.80 -5.89
N SER A 326 -8.49 5.00 -5.71
CA SER A 326 -9.02 6.04 -4.82
C SER A 326 -10.44 6.43 -5.23
N SER A 327 -11.42 5.65 -4.77
CA SER A 327 -12.82 5.79 -5.10
C SER A 327 -13.34 6.98 -4.30
N SER A 328 -13.43 8.13 -4.95
CA SER A 328 -14.09 9.31 -4.39
C SER A 328 -15.53 9.32 -4.85
N THR A 329 -16.47 9.33 -3.90
CA THR A 329 -17.87 9.62 -4.19
C THR A 329 -17.99 11.06 -4.68
N LEU A 330 -18.45 11.23 -5.91
CA LEU A 330 -18.75 12.53 -6.50
C LEU A 330 -20.13 13.03 -6.08
N TYR A 331 -21.11 12.13 -6.07
CA TYR A 331 -22.50 12.43 -5.71
C TYR A 331 -23.12 11.23 -4.99
N ASP A 332 -23.66 11.49 -3.81
CA ASP A 332 -24.37 10.54 -2.93
C ASP A 332 -25.82 10.96 -2.70
N PHE A 333 -26.21 12.15 -3.16
CA PHE A 333 -27.55 12.74 -3.05
C PHE A 333 -28.08 12.86 -1.62
N GLU A 334 -27.19 12.81 -0.63
CA GLU A 334 -27.54 12.97 0.78
C GLU A 334 -27.84 14.43 1.13
N GLY A 335 -28.57 14.63 2.22
CA GLY A 335 -28.94 15.98 2.69
C GLY A 335 -30.12 16.61 1.96
N GLY A 336 -30.98 15.79 1.34
CA GLY A 336 -32.30 16.20 0.85
C GLY A 336 -32.30 17.18 -0.33
N ASN A 337 -31.23 17.23 -1.13
CA ASN A 337 -31.13 18.07 -2.31
C ASN A 337 -30.48 17.32 -3.49
N ALA A 338 -30.73 17.79 -4.71
CA ALA A 338 -30.25 17.15 -5.93
C ALA A 338 -28.74 17.36 -6.23
N GLN A 339 -27.99 18.04 -5.35
CA GLN A 339 -26.56 18.35 -5.53
C GLN A 339 -26.23 19.02 -6.89
N GLY A 340 -27.16 19.86 -7.38
CA GLY A 340 -27.03 20.56 -8.67
C GLY A 340 -27.33 19.71 -9.90
N TRP A 341 -27.74 18.45 -9.74
CA TRP A 341 -28.22 17.63 -10.85
C TRP A 341 -29.57 18.16 -11.37
N THR A 342 -29.71 18.10 -12.69
CA THR A 342 -30.90 18.50 -13.45
C THR A 342 -31.40 17.31 -14.25
N ALA A 343 -32.63 17.40 -14.77
CA ALA A 343 -33.18 16.37 -15.63
C ALA A 343 -33.79 16.95 -16.91
N SER A 344 -33.77 16.17 -17.99
CA SER A 344 -34.35 16.54 -19.28
C SER A 344 -35.15 15.39 -19.90
N ASN A 345 -36.19 15.76 -20.65
CA ASN A 345 -37.22 14.87 -21.21
C ASN A 345 -37.99 14.04 -20.15
N VAL A 346 -37.97 14.44 -18.89
CA VAL A 346 -38.68 13.77 -17.79
C VAL A 346 -40.09 14.35 -17.59
N ALA A 347 -41.00 13.57 -17.02
CA ALA A 347 -42.33 14.01 -16.63
C ALA A 347 -42.32 14.82 -15.32
N GLY A 348 -41.33 14.58 -14.45
CA GLY A 348 -41.14 15.34 -13.21
C GLY A 348 -39.79 15.03 -12.54
N GLY A 349 -39.28 15.99 -11.77
CA GLY A 349 -38.01 15.90 -11.04
C GLY A 349 -36.86 16.71 -11.66
N PRO A 350 -35.60 16.47 -11.23
CA PRO A 350 -35.20 15.41 -10.32
C PRO A 350 -35.32 15.83 -8.84
N TRP A 351 -35.52 14.87 -7.96
CA TRP A 351 -35.61 15.07 -6.51
C TRP A 351 -34.65 14.15 -5.77
N SER A 352 -34.06 14.62 -4.67
CA SER A 352 -33.45 13.71 -3.69
C SER A 352 -34.57 13.10 -2.84
N VAL A 353 -34.61 11.78 -2.78
CA VAL A 353 -35.67 11.00 -2.12
C VAL A 353 -35.08 9.88 -1.27
N THR A 354 -35.84 9.38 -0.31
CA THR A 354 -35.43 8.28 0.59
C THR A 354 -36.17 6.97 0.31
N GLU A 355 -36.98 6.91 -0.76
CA GLU A 355 -37.72 5.69 -1.13
C GLU A 355 -36.81 4.56 -1.63
N TRP A 356 -35.61 4.91 -2.10
CA TRP A 356 -34.54 3.98 -2.42
C TRP A 356 -33.19 4.69 -2.27
N ALA A 357 -32.17 3.94 -1.89
CA ALA A 357 -30.77 4.34 -1.94
C ALA A 357 -29.91 3.09 -2.17
N ALA A 358 -28.86 3.22 -2.96
CA ALA A 358 -27.85 2.18 -3.17
C ALA A 358 -26.65 2.33 -2.22
N SER A 359 -26.48 3.51 -1.64
CA SER A 359 -25.56 3.88 -0.58
C SER A 359 -26.24 4.92 0.31
N GLY A 360 -25.98 4.91 1.62
CA GLY A 360 -26.62 5.88 2.53
C GLY A 360 -28.14 5.71 2.63
N SER A 361 -28.86 6.82 2.65
CA SER A 361 -30.30 6.91 2.87
C SER A 361 -31.07 7.59 1.73
N SER A 362 -30.38 8.26 0.80
CA SER A 362 -31.00 9.07 -0.25
C SER A 362 -30.57 8.65 -1.65
N SER A 363 -31.37 8.97 -2.67
CA SER A 363 -30.98 8.88 -4.08
C SER A 363 -31.67 9.95 -4.91
N LEU A 364 -31.18 10.17 -6.13
CA LEU A 364 -31.81 11.06 -7.09
C LEU A 364 -32.89 10.30 -7.90
N LYS A 365 -34.10 10.84 -7.95
CA LYS A 365 -35.25 10.27 -8.67
C LYS A 365 -35.78 11.24 -9.73
N ALA A 366 -36.22 10.72 -10.87
CA ALA A 366 -37.13 11.42 -11.77
C ALA A 366 -38.23 10.49 -12.29
N ASP A 367 -39.38 11.07 -12.63
CA ASP A 367 -40.49 10.35 -13.27
C ASP A 367 -40.41 10.52 -14.78
N VAL A 368 -40.63 9.44 -15.54
CA VAL A 368 -40.49 9.41 -17.00
C VAL A 368 -41.70 8.78 -17.67
N THR A 369 -42.01 9.25 -18.89
CA THR A 369 -43.06 8.69 -19.75
C THR A 369 -42.45 7.71 -20.73
N LEU A 370 -42.82 6.43 -20.62
CA LEU A 370 -42.34 5.33 -21.44
C LEU A 370 -42.96 5.36 -22.86
N GLY A 371 -42.32 4.67 -23.81
CA GLY A 371 -42.79 4.57 -25.20
C GLY A 371 -41.77 4.98 -26.27
N GLY A 372 -40.49 4.66 -26.09
CA GLY A 372 -39.43 5.00 -27.06
C GLY A 372 -38.64 6.27 -26.73
N GLY A 373 -38.81 6.83 -25.53
CA GLY A 373 -38.14 8.05 -25.09
C GLY A 373 -36.73 7.85 -24.55
N GLN A 374 -35.95 8.95 -24.58
CA GLN A 374 -34.64 9.07 -23.93
C GLN A 374 -34.68 10.18 -22.89
N PHE A 375 -34.25 9.85 -21.67
CA PHE A 375 -34.35 10.71 -20.49
C PHE A 375 -32.98 10.88 -19.88
N TYR A 376 -32.70 12.05 -19.31
CA TYR A 376 -31.37 12.32 -18.76
C TYR A 376 -31.48 12.89 -17.36
N LEU A 377 -30.66 12.35 -16.46
CA LEU A 377 -30.35 12.96 -15.16
C LEU A 377 -28.86 13.29 -15.21
N GLN A 378 -28.49 14.56 -15.02
CA GLN A 378 -27.14 15.02 -15.29
C GLN A 378 -26.73 16.23 -14.45
N TYR A 379 -25.44 16.33 -14.17
CA TYR A 379 -24.81 17.51 -13.60
C TYR A 379 -23.95 18.19 -14.67
N ALA A 380 -24.26 19.46 -14.95
CA ALA A 380 -23.45 20.32 -15.79
C ALA A 380 -22.60 21.25 -14.91
N GLY A 381 -21.30 20.98 -14.87
CA GLY A 381 -20.36 21.74 -14.06
C GLY A 381 -18.94 21.18 -14.17
N ALA A 382 -17.97 22.01 -13.81
CA ALA A 382 -16.55 21.69 -13.95
C ALA A 382 -16.14 20.58 -12.99
N ASN A 383 -15.65 19.48 -13.55
CA ASN A 383 -15.12 18.32 -12.85
C ASN A 383 -13.72 17.99 -13.41
N ASN A 384 -12.84 17.50 -12.55
CA ASN A 384 -11.51 17.05 -12.95
C ASN A 384 -11.34 15.56 -12.62
N PHE A 385 -11.30 14.74 -13.66
CA PHE A 385 -11.13 13.28 -13.58
C PHE A 385 -9.71 12.84 -13.98
N SER A 386 -8.74 13.75 -14.02
CA SER A 386 -7.35 13.42 -14.35
C SER A 386 -6.75 12.42 -13.37
N GLY A 387 -6.03 11.43 -13.88
CA GLY A 387 -5.41 10.38 -13.06
C GLY A 387 -6.39 9.32 -12.55
N LYS A 388 -7.65 9.38 -12.97
CA LYS A 388 -8.70 8.39 -12.64
C LYS A 388 -8.86 7.40 -13.79
N SER A 389 -9.23 6.19 -13.43
CA SER A 389 -9.34 5.04 -14.31
C SER A 389 -10.77 4.77 -14.78
N SER A 390 -11.77 5.08 -13.95
CA SER A 390 -13.18 4.90 -14.28
C SER A 390 -14.10 5.82 -13.47
N VAL A 391 -15.29 6.05 -14.00
CA VAL A 391 -16.43 6.59 -13.23
C VAL A 391 -17.57 5.56 -13.26
N SER A 392 -18.26 5.36 -12.15
CA SER A 392 -19.35 4.40 -12.03
C SER A 392 -20.56 5.01 -11.34
N VAL A 393 -21.74 4.47 -11.61
CA VAL A 393 -23.01 4.89 -11.02
C VAL A 393 -23.88 3.68 -10.74
N LYS A 394 -24.73 3.76 -9.70
CA LYS A 394 -25.77 2.77 -9.43
C LYS A 394 -27.12 3.34 -9.84
N VAL A 395 -27.87 2.56 -10.61
CA VAL A 395 -29.17 2.98 -11.15
C VAL A 395 -30.21 1.88 -10.99
N LYS A 396 -31.48 2.27 -11.01
CA LYS A 396 -32.61 1.35 -11.14
C LYS A 396 -33.82 2.07 -11.72
N HIS A 397 -34.89 1.33 -11.97
CA HIS A 397 -36.22 1.90 -12.19
C HIS A 397 -37.20 1.41 -11.12
N ALA A 398 -38.37 2.05 -11.03
CA ALA A 398 -39.42 1.66 -10.11
C ALA A 398 -40.00 0.28 -10.48
N ALA A 399 -40.65 -0.39 -9.53
CA ALA A 399 -41.28 -1.69 -9.77
C ALA A 399 -42.54 -1.62 -10.66
N TRP A 400 -43.12 -0.42 -10.81
CA TRP A 400 -44.32 -0.18 -11.61
C TRP A 400 -43.98 0.47 -12.96
N GLY A 401 -44.77 0.15 -13.98
CA GLY A 401 -44.58 0.57 -15.37
C GLY A 401 -44.70 -0.61 -16.34
N SER A 402 -44.91 -0.34 -17.62
CA SER A 402 -44.91 -1.35 -18.69
C SER A 402 -43.61 -1.24 -19.49
N PHE A 403 -42.62 -2.09 -19.19
CA PHE A 403 -41.25 -1.90 -19.65
C PHE A 403 -40.92 -2.52 -21.01
N GLY A 404 -41.85 -3.24 -21.64
CA GLY A 404 -41.60 -3.90 -22.93
C GLY A 404 -40.36 -4.81 -22.86
N SER A 405 -39.37 -4.57 -23.71
CA SER A 405 -38.09 -5.31 -23.71
C SER A 405 -37.11 -4.93 -22.59
N GLY A 406 -37.50 -4.07 -21.65
CA GLY A 406 -36.68 -3.61 -20.53
C GLY A 406 -36.13 -2.21 -20.74
N LEU A 407 -36.05 -1.44 -19.65
CA LEU A 407 -35.46 -0.11 -19.66
C LEU A 407 -33.93 -0.25 -19.70
N GLN A 408 -33.26 0.59 -20.49
CA GLN A 408 -31.81 0.63 -20.58
C GLN A 408 -31.26 1.90 -19.97
N ALA A 409 -30.01 1.87 -19.53
CA ALA A 409 -29.28 3.05 -19.11
C ALA A 409 -27.82 3.00 -19.54
N LYS A 410 -27.21 4.17 -19.69
CA LYS A 410 -25.76 4.33 -19.86
C LYS A 410 -25.27 5.54 -19.07
N LEU A 411 -24.10 5.41 -18.46
CA LEU A 411 -23.34 6.53 -17.87
C LEU A 411 -22.56 7.23 -18.97
N PHE A 412 -22.57 8.56 -18.97
CA PHE A 412 -21.82 9.39 -19.91
C PHE A 412 -21.08 10.52 -19.21
N ILE A 413 -20.07 11.04 -19.90
CA ILE A 413 -19.42 12.32 -19.61
C ILE A 413 -19.27 13.14 -20.89
N LYS A 414 -19.14 14.46 -20.74
CA LYS A 414 -18.74 15.37 -21.83
C LYS A 414 -17.48 16.12 -21.43
N THR A 415 -16.46 16.13 -22.29
CA THR A 415 -15.14 16.74 -21.97
C THR A 415 -14.76 17.86 -22.94
N GLY A 416 -13.97 18.81 -22.44
CA GLY A 416 -13.44 19.93 -23.20
C GLY A 416 -14.48 20.95 -23.63
N SER A 417 -14.03 22.01 -24.30
CA SER A 417 -14.88 23.10 -24.80
C SER A 417 -15.90 22.65 -25.86
N ALA A 418 -15.62 21.55 -26.57
CA ALA A 418 -16.51 20.98 -27.58
C ALA A 418 -17.61 20.08 -26.99
N TYR A 419 -17.62 19.84 -25.67
CA TYR A 419 -18.56 18.92 -25.01
C TYR A 419 -18.53 17.51 -25.65
N THR A 420 -17.34 17.01 -25.97
CA THR A 420 -17.17 15.71 -26.63
C THR A 420 -17.74 14.60 -25.76
N TRP A 421 -18.68 13.82 -26.31
CA TRP A 421 -19.43 12.78 -25.61
C TRP A 421 -18.65 11.46 -25.52
N TYR A 422 -18.60 10.87 -24.32
CA TYR A 422 -18.12 9.51 -24.06
C TYR A 422 -19.13 8.78 -23.19
N ASP A 423 -19.47 7.52 -23.53
CA ASP A 423 -20.41 6.71 -22.75
C ASP A 423 -19.98 5.26 -22.58
N SER A 424 -20.61 4.60 -21.62
CA SER A 424 -20.33 3.23 -21.17
C SER A 424 -20.96 2.13 -22.04
N GLY A 425 -21.73 2.49 -23.06
CA GLY A 425 -22.67 1.57 -23.71
C GLY A 425 -23.93 1.33 -22.87
N THR A 426 -24.96 0.78 -23.50
CA THR A 426 -26.27 0.54 -22.86
C THR A 426 -26.31 -0.75 -22.08
N VAL A 427 -26.86 -0.70 -20.86
CA VAL A 427 -27.11 -1.85 -19.99
C VAL A 427 -28.61 -1.91 -19.67
N ASN A 428 -29.20 -3.11 -19.74
CA ASN A 428 -30.57 -3.32 -19.24
C ASN A 428 -30.58 -3.18 -17.72
N ILE A 429 -31.50 -2.37 -17.20
CA ILE A 429 -31.65 -2.13 -15.76
C ILE A 429 -32.93 -2.80 -15.24
N ASN A 430 -33.02 -2.98 -13.92
CA ASN A 430 -34.13 -3.69 -13.29
C ASN A 430 -34.68 -2.93 -12.05
N SER A 431 -35.77 -3.42 -11.48
CA SER A 431 -36.44 -2.85 -10.30
C SER A 431 -36.07 -3.51 -8.98
N SER A 432 -35.57 -4.75 -9.00
CA SER A 432 -35.26 -5.55 -7.81
C SER A 432 -33.94 -5.18 -7.12
N GLY A 433 -32.95 -4.69 -7.88
CA GLY A 433 -31.63 -4.36 -7.37
C GLY A 433 -30.95 -3.24 -8.16
N ALA A 434 -29.90 -2.66 -7.58
CA ALA A 434 -29.10 -1.64 -8.24
C ALA A 434 -28.31 -2.26 -9.40
N SER A 435 -28.40 -1.66 -10.58
CA SER A 435 -27.51 -1.95 -11.70
C SER A 435 -26.32 -1.00 -11.63
N THR A 436 -25.10 -1.52 -11.55
CA THR A 436 -23.88 -0.70 -11.58
C THR A 436 -23.45 -0.52 -13.03
N ILE A 437 -23.29 0.72 -13.47
CA ILE A 437 -22.82 1.07 -14.81
C ILE A 437 -21.51 1.82 -14.66
N SER A 438 -20.48 1.39 -15.40
CA SER A 438 -19.13 1.95 -15.32
C SER A 438 -18.64 2.38 -16.69
N LEU A 439 -18.06 3.57 -16.75
CA LEU A 439 -17.35 4.12 -17.91
C LEU A 439 -15.84 4.07 -17.64
N SER A 440 -15.09 3.36 -18.49
CA SER A 440 -13.64 3.44 -18.52
C SER A 440 -13.20 4.82 -19.00
N LEU A 441 -12.25 5.43 -18.29
CA LEU A 441 -11.65 6.72 -18.68
C LEU A 441 -10.37 6.55 -19.52
N SER A 442 -9.97 5.30 -19.80
CA SER A 442 -8.84 5.03 -20.67
C SER A 442 -9.10 5.56 -22.09
N GLY A 443 -8.18 6.36 -22.61
CA GLY A 443 -8.29 6.96 -23.94
C GLY A 443 -9.23 8.17 -24.04
N VAL A 444 -9.86 8.59 -22.95
CA VAL A 444 -10.69 9.81 -22.93
C VAL A 444 -9.80 11.04 -22.88
N ALA A 445 -9.97 11.96 -23.83
CA ALA A 445 -9.25 13.22 -23.87
C ALA A 445 -9.85 14.26 -22.89
N ASN A 446 -9.03 15.20 -22.44
CA ASN A 446 -9.44 16.35 -21.62
C ASN A 446 -10.10 15.98 -20.28
N LEU A 447 -9.62 14.94 -19.60
CA LEU A 447 -10.12 14.54 -18.27
C LEU A 447 -9.92 15.62 -17.18
N GLY A 448 -9.01 16.57 -17.40
CA GLY A 448 -8.91 17.76 -16.56
C GLY A 448 -10.09 18.73 -16.69
N ASP A 449 -10.95 18.51 -17.69
CA ASP A 449 -12.00 19.44 -18.11
C ASP A 449 -13.30 18.71 -18.44
N VAL A 450 -13.81 17.93 -17.49
CA VAL A 450 -15.13 17.29 -17.60
C VAL A 450 -16.20 18.34 -17.33
N ARG A 451 -17.07 18.58 -18.32
CA ARG A 451 -18.11 19.61 -18.29
C ARG A 451 -19.46 19.08 -17.87
N GLU A 452 -19.70 17.78 -18.07
CA GLU A 452 -20.95 17.13 -17.75
C GLU A 452 -20.71 15.68 -17.37
N VAL A 453 -21.45 15.20 -16.38
CA VAL A 453 -21.57 13.79 -16.01
C VAL A 453 -23.05 13.47 -15.83
N GLY A 454 -23.51 12.34 -16.36
CA GLY A 454 -24.93 12.00 -16.28
C GLY A 454 -25.26 10.59 -16.68
N VAL A 455 -26.52 10.24 -16.50
CA VAL A 455 -27.09 8.95 -16.92
C VAL A 455 -28.18 9.22 -17.95
N GLN A 456 -28.06 8.57 -19.10
CA GLN A 456 -29.11 8.51 -20.11
C GLN A 456 -29.91 7.22 -19.91
N PHE A 457 -31.21 7.35 -19.65
CA PHE A 457 -32.19 6.26 -19.61
C PHE A 457 -32.91 6.17 -20.95
N ILE A 458 -33.16 4.95 -21.42
CA ILE A 458 -33.74 4.68 -22.74
C ILE A 458 -34.87 3.68 -22.58
N SER A 459 -36.07 4.08 -22.98
CA SER A 459 -37.23 3.20 -23.02
C SER A 459 -37.45 2.62 -24.41
N PRO A 460 -37.78 1.33 -24.55
CA PRO A 460 -38.05 0.73 -25.85
C PRO A 460 -39.42 1.17 -26.36
N THR A 461 -39.65 1.14 -27.67
CA THR A 461 -40.92 1.57 -28.29
C THR A 461 -42.12 0.72 -27.89
N ASN A 462 -41.90 -0.51 -27.43
CA ASN A 462 -42.94 -1.41 -26.91
C ASN A 462 -43.17 -1.26 -25.39
N SER A 463 -42.60 -0.23 -24.75
CA SER A 463 -42.94 0.18 -23.39
C SER A 463 -44.08 1.21 -23.39
N SER A 464 -44.77 1.40 -22.27
CA SER A 464 -45.89 2.34 -22.19
C SER A 464 -46.18 2.82 -20.76
N GLY A 465 -46.89 3.94 -20.64
CA GLY A 465 -47.26 4.53 -19.35
C GLY A 465 -46.10 5.31 -18.74
N SER A 466 -46.04 5.36 -17.40
CA SER A 466 -44.97 6.07 -16.67
C SER A 466 -44.20 5.11 -15.77
N THR A 467 -43.01 5.52 -15.36
CA THR A 467 -42.21 4.89 -14.30
C THR A 467 -41.33 5.94 -13.61
N SER A 468 -40.60 5.57 -12.56
CA SER A 468 -39.50 6.39 -12.02
C SER A 468 -38.15 5.75 -12.32
N VAL A 469 -37.13 6.58 -12.51
CA VAL A 469 -35.73 6.17 -12.64
C VAL A 469 -34.90 6.79 -11.53
N TYR A 470 -33.85 6.07 -11.12
CA TYR A 470 -33.04 6.42 -9.96
C TYR A 470 -31.56 6.41 -10.29
N VAL A 471 -30.83 7.35 -9.70
CA VAL A 471 -29.38 7.50 -9.78
C VAL A 471 -28.84 7.66 -8.37
N ASP A 472 -27.82 6.88 -8.02
CA ASP A 472 -27.12 6.98 -6.74
C ASP A 472 -25.66 6.52 -6.86
N SER A 473 -24.82 6.88 -5.88
CA SER A 473 -23.45 6.40 -5.72
C SER A 473 -22.62 6.64 -6.98
N VAL A 474 -22.51 7.90 -7.40
CA VAL A 474 -21.62 8.30 -8.49
C VAL A 474 -20.20 8.34 -7.94
N VAL A 475 -19.35 7.42 -8.37
CA VAL A 475 -18.01 7.19 -7.81
C VAL A 475 -16.96 7.27 -8.89
N LEU A 476 -15.86 7.95 -8.60
CA LEU A 476 -14.71 8.14 -9.48
C LEU A 476 -13.50 7.40 -8.90
N GLN A 477 -12.88 6.52 -9.67
CA GLN A 477 -11.89 5.53 -9.19
C GLN A 477 -10.49 5.74 -9.76
#